data_AF-A0A1I2ZNJ2-F1
#
_entry.id   AF-A0A1I2ZNJ2-F1
#
_cell.length_a   1.000
_cell.length_b   1.000
_cell.length_c   1.000
_cell.angle_alpha   90.00
_cell.angle_beta   90.00
_cell.angle_gamma   90.00
#
_symmetry.space_group_name_H-M   'P 1'
#
loop_
_entity.id
_entity.type
_entity.pdbx_description
1 polymer ?
#
loop_
_entity_poly.entity_id
_entity_poly.type
_entity_poly.pdbx_seq_one_letter_code
_entity_poly.pdbx_strand_id
1 'polypeptide(L)'
;MRKIRLVTYQPLCYTLLGIEAIQTKGLPPFIDASCRREPDFEGVFPSISALCRKNKLAPQLRQGDIVVYLTKPGKFQCSRPYLRQDEYKLTGILEVVDTFKDHVAAGMWFDANGYALPSNCLVAGNAPKRLFETGGDFKSQRELKAFLAMEQEKQSRVADTRVRAWDRQYQQRAVEFPSFVVTRPVYLDLNNPISLFRAELVSWFGNVPGTQASKILTENEYQLILEKAKPTTVKK
;
A
#
# COMPACT_ATOMS: atom_id res chain seq x y z
N MET A 1 -8.18 -24.86 -2.68
CA MET A 1 -6.84 -24.69 -2.06
C MET A 1 -6.56 -23.21 -1.99
N ARG A 2 -6.18 -22.71 -0.80
CA ARG A 2 -5.83 -21.29 -0.60
C ARG A 2 -4.63 -20.91 -1.47
N LYS A 3 -4.63 -19.69 -2.02
CA LYS A 3 -3.46 -19.13 -2.73
C LYS A 3 -2.76 -18.13 -1.82
N ILE A 4 -1.44 -18.08 -1.96
CA ILE A 4 -0.58 -17.14 -1.24
C ILE A 4 0.08 -16.26 -2.30
N ARG A 5 -0.11 -14.95 -2.21
CA ARG A 5 0.43 -13.99 -3.17
C ARG A 5 1.37 -13.01 -2.49
N LEU A 6 2.55 -12.82 -3.05
CA LEU A 6 3.47 -11.77 -2.65
C LEU A 6 3.42 -10.62 -3.64
N VAL A 7 3.29 -9.41 -3.11
CA VAL A 7 3.24 -8.17 -3.90
C VAL A 7 4.13 -7.11 -3.28
N THR A 8 4.64 -6.20 -4.12
CA THR A 8 5.40 -5.03 -3.66
C THR A 8 4.64 -3.73 -3.89
N TYR A 9 4.77 -2.75 -3.00
CA TYR A 9 4.15 -1.42 -3.12
C TYR A 9 5.15 -0.30 -2.76
N GLN A 10 4.78 0.95 -3.07
CA GLN A 10 5.62 2.10 -2.74
C GLN A 10 5.14 2.72 -1.42
N PRO A 11 5.92 2.64 -0.33
CA PRO A 11 5.54 3.23 0.94
C PRO A 11 5.67 4.76 0.91
N LEU A 12 5.01 5.44 1.84
CA LEU A 12 5.03 6.89 1.99
C LEU A 12 6.45 7.45 2.13
N CYS A 13 7.30 6.81 2.94
CA CYS A 13 8.69 7.19 3.19
C CYS A 13 9.62 7.12 1.96
N TYR A 14 9.12 6.65 0.81
CA TYR A 14 9.89 6.49 -0.41
C TYR A 14 10.23 7.82 -1.11
N THR A 15 9.50 8.90 -0.80
CA THR A 15 9.58 10.19 -1.49
C THR A 15 9.85 11.33 -0.51
N LEU A 16 10.39 12.46 -1.00
CA LEU A 16 10.59 13.65 -0.17
C LEU A 16 9.27 14.17 0.42
N LEU A 17 8.22 14.26 -0.40
CA LEU A 17 6.91 14.73 0.08
C LEU A 17 6.32 13.80 1.14
N GLY A 18 6.47 12.49 0.96
CA GLY A 18 5.99 11.53 1.95
C GLY A 18 6.78 11.59 3.26
N ILE A 19 8.09 11.88 3.22
CA ILE A 19 8.89 12.13 4.43
C ILE A 19 8.39 13.37 5.16
N GLU A 20 8.10 14.44 4.44
CA GLU A 20 7.51 15.65 5.01
C GLU A 20 6.12 15.37 5.61
N ALA A 21 5.29 14.56 4.95
CA ALA A 21 4.01 14.12 5.47
C ALA A 21 4.16 13.32 6.78
N ILE A 22 5.14 12.40 6.85
CA ILE A 22 5.46 11.64 8.07
C ILE A 22 5.83 12.59 9.21
N GLN A 23 6.74 13.55 8.95
CA GLN A 23 7.24 14.46 9.97
C GLN A 23 6.18 15.45 10.47
N THR A 24 5.36 16.00 9.56
CA THR A 24 4.41 17.07 9.88
C THR A 24 3.04 16.56 10.32
N LYS A 25 2.65 15.35 9.92
CA LYS A 25 1.34 14.75 10.23
C LYS A 25 1.43 13.54 11.15
N GLY A 26 2.63 13.06 11.48
CA GLY A 26 2.81 11.86 12.30
C GLY A 26 2.31 10.58 11.63
N LEU A 27 2.32 10.53 10.28
CA LEU A 27 1.85 9.36 9.55
C LEU A 27 2.85 8.20 9.64
N PRO A 28 2.40 6.93 9.71
CA PRO A 28 3.30 5.79 9.69
C PRO A 28 4.14 5.76 8.39
N PRO A 29 5.46 5.55 8.46
CA PRO A 29 6.34 5.62 7.29
C PRO A 29 5.99 4.63 6.18
N PHE A 30 5.41 3.49 6.54
CA PHE A 30 5.20 2.36 5.65
C PHE A 30 3.75 2.16 5.18
N ILE A 31 2.85 3.14 5.32
CA ILE A 31 1.58 3.14 4.57
C ILE A 31 1.84 3.35 3.07
N ASP A 32 0.88 2.97 2.21
CA ASP A 32 0.98 3.22 0.76
C ASP A 32 1.07 4.72 0.45
N ALA A 33 1.85 5.11 -0.56
CA ALA A 33 2.10 6.51 -0.85
C ALA A 33 0.98 7.23 -1.63
N SER A 34 -0.05 6.53 -2.11
CA SER A 34 -1.04 7.13 -3.02
C SER A 34 -2.16 7.91 -2.30
N CYS A 35 -2.92 8.72 -3.05
CA CYS A 35 -4.11 9.40 -2.52
C CYS A 35 -5.28 8.46 -2.21
N ARG A 36 -5.25 7.23 -2.75
CA ARG A 36 -6.19 6.13 -2.54
C ARG A 36 -5.38 4.89 -2.16
N ARG A 37 -5.01 4.78 -0.87
CA ARG A 37 -4.01 3.82 -0.38
C ARG A 37 -4.24 2.42 -0.94
N GLU A 38 -3.24 1.83 -1.61
CA GLU A 38 -3.40 0.51 -2.24
C GLU A 38 -2.24 -0.46 -1.96
N PRO A 39 -2.35 -1.31 -0.92
CA PRO A 39 -3.55 -1.55 -0.12
C PRO A 39 -3.76 -0.42 0.91
N ASP A 40 -4.98 -0.34 1.45
CA ASP A 40 -5.23 0.52 2.60
C ASP A 40 -5.01 -0.30 3.88
N PHE A 41 -3.96 0.04 4.62
CA PHE A 41 -3.59 -0.60 5.88
C PHE A 41 -4.15 0.12 7.12
N GLU A 42 -4.76 1.30 6.96
CA GLU A 42 -5.06 2.21 8.07
C GLU A 42 -6.32 1.79 8.84
N GLY A 43 -7.17 0.93 8.28
CA GLY A 43 -8.40 0.42 8.91
C GLY A 43 -8.22 -0.88 9.69
N VAL A 44 -9.18 -1.19 10.56
CA VAL A 44 -9.25 -2.47 11.32
C VAL A 44 -9.29 -3.68 10.37
N PHE A 45 -9.99 -3.52 9.25
CA PHE A 45 -9.99 -4.46 8.14
C PHE A 45 -9.27 -3.82 6.95
N PRO A 46 -7.95 -4.04 6.80
CA PRO A 46 -7.22 -3.57 5.63
C PRO A 46 -7.89 -4.02 4.34
N SER A 47 -7.79 -3.21 3.30
CA SER A 47 -8.49 -3.45 2.04
C SER A 47 -7.56 -3.46 0.85
N ILE A 48 -7.94 -4.26 -0.14
CA ILE A 48 -7.25 -4.38 -1.42
C ILE A 48 -8.27 -4.13 -2.51
N SER A 49 -7.93 -3.28 -3.48
CA SER A 49 -8.80 -3.00 -4.63
C SER A 49 -8.05 -3.21 -5.95
N ALA A 50 -8.78 -3.18 -7.05
CA ALA A 50 -8.17 -3.27 -8.38
C ALA A 50 -7.59 -1.93 -8.88
N LEU A 51 -7.63 -0.85 -8.10
CA LEU A 51 -7.23 0.49 -8.51
C LEU A 51 -5.78 0.59 -9.02
N CYS A 52 -4.84 -0.10 -8.37
CA CYS A 52 -3.42 -0.03 -8.75
C CYS A 52 -3.01 -1.11 -9.76
N ARG A 53 -3.54 -2.34 -9.60
CA ARG A 53 -3.08 -3.54 -10.32
C ARG A 53 -4.12 -4.11 -11.29
N LYS A 54 -5.24 -3.42 -11.49
CA LYS A 54 -6.33 -3.82 -12.40
C LYS A 54 -6.75 -5.27 -12.11
N ASN A 55 -6.86 -6.10 -13.15
CA ASN A 55 -7.21 -7.51 -13.09
C ASN A 55 -6.16 -8.46 -12.49
N LYS A 56 -5.01 -7.97 -12.02
CA LYS A 56 -3.88 -8.84 -11.64
C LYS A 56 -3.89 -9.31 -10.19
N LEU A 57 -4.62 -8.63 -9.30
CA LEU A 57 -4.65 -8.97 -7.87
C LEU A 57 -6.07 -9.12 -7.33
N ALA A 58 -6.75 -8.02 -6.97
CA ALA A 58 -8.05 -8.07 -6.27
C ALA A 58 -9.09 -8.98 -6.96
N PRO A 59 -9.29 -8.92 -8.30
CA PRO A 59 -10.25 -9.81 -8.98
C PRO A 59 -9.89 -11.31 -8.95
N GLN A 60 -8.67 -11.66 -8.53
CA GLN A 60 -8.19 -13.04 -8.47
C GLN A 60 -8.13 -13.61 -7.06
N LEU A 61 -8.45 -12.80 -6.06
CA LEU A 61 -8.46 -13.21 -4.66
C LEU A 61 -9.80 -13.86 -4.31
N ARG A 62 -9.74 -14.79 -3.37
CA ARG A 62 -10.90 -15.47 -2.78
C ARG A 62 -10.75 -15.49 -1.27
N GLN A 63 -11.86 -15.66 -0.57
CA GLN A 63 -11.86 -15.85 0.89
C GLN A 63 -10.87 -16.95 1.31
N GLY A 64 -10.07 -16.66 2.33
CA GLY A 64 -9.00 -17.52 2.84
C GLY A 64 -7.68 -17.48 2.08
N ASP A 65 -7.59 -16.74 0.96
CA ASP A 65 -6.30 -16.45 0.33
C ASP A 65 -5.43 -15.54 1.23
N ILE A 66 -4.11 -15.62 1.08
CA ILE A 66 -3.14 -14.79 1.81
C ILE A 66 -2.45 -13.84 0.85
N VAL A 67 -2.27 -12.59 1.26
CA VAL A 67 -1.49 -11.58 0.54
C VAL A 67 -0.38 -11.04 1.43
N VAL A 68 0.86 -11.23 0.99
CA VAL A 68 2.08 -10.72 1.63
C VAL A 68 2.51 -9.44 0.93
N TYR A 69 2.68 -8.37 1.71
CA TYR A 69 3.10 -7.06 1.26
C TYR A 69 4.53 -6.76 1.66
N LEU A 70 5.38 -6.53 0.66
CA LEU A 70 6.70 -5.95 0.83
C LEU A 70 6.72 -4.53 0.27
N THR A 71 7.55 -3.65 0.83
CA THR A 71 7.85 -2.38 0.15
C THR A 71 8.71 -2.62 -1.09
N LYS A 72 8.80 -1.62 -1.98
CA LYS A 72 9.97 -1.53 -2.88
C LYS A 72 11.23 -1.23 -2.07
N PRO A 73 12.41 -1.62 -2.57
CA PRO A 73 13.65 -1.25 -1.91
C PRO A 73 13.95 0.22 -2.13
N GLY A 74 14.70 0.84 -1.22
CA GLY A 74 15.06 2.25 -1.30
C GLY A 74 15.70 2.58 -2.66
N LYS A 75 15.30 3.70 -3.27
CA LYS A 75 15.88 4.14 -4.55
C LYS A 75 16.57 5.48 -4.47
N PHE A 76 16.15 6.33 -3.54
CA PHE A 76 16.57 7.72 -3.47
C PHE A 76 17.35 7.98 -2.20
N GLN A 77 18.27 8.94 -2.24
CA GLN A 77 19.01 9.34 -1.04
C GLN A 77 18.07 9.77 0.09
N CYS A 78 16.93 10.39 -0.24
CA CYS A 78 15.94 10.79 0.75
C CYS A 78 15.29 9.61 1.47
N SER A 79 15.12 8.45 0.85
CA SER A 79 14.48 7.31 1.50
C SER A 79 15.39 6.61 2.51
N ARG A 80 16.70 6.91 2.52
CA ARG A 80 17.72 6.23 3.34
C ARG A 80 17.44 6.18 4.85
N PRO A 81 16.78 7.18 5.48
CA PRO A 81 16.41 7.06 6.89
C PRO A 81 15.45 5.89 7.18
N TYR A 82 14.72 5.40 6.17
CA TYR A 82 13.72 4.35 6.31
C TYR A 82 14.00 3.09 5.47
N LEU A 83 14.63 3.24 4.31
CA LEU A 83 14.81 2.21 3.29
C LEU A 83 16.21 2.28 2.66
N ARG A 84 16.96 1.19 2.76
CA ARG A 84 18.22 0.97 2.02
C ARG A 84 17.98 0.36 0.63
N GLN A 85 18.98 0.43 -0.24
CA GLN A 85 18.85 0.10 -1.67
C GLN A 85 18.56 -1.38 -1.97
N ASP A 86 18.89 -2.26 -1.06
CA ASP A 86 18.75 -3.71 -1.13
C ASP A 86 17.78 -4.26 -0.08
N GLU A 87 17.16 -3.37 0.70
CA GLU A 87 16.29 -3.70 1.81
C GLU A 87 14.83 -3.52 1.43
N TYR A 88 14.06 -4.57 1.63
CA TYR A 88 12.61 -4.59 1.57
C TYR A 88 12.09 -4.60 3.00
N LYS A 89 10.90 -4.05 3.20
CA LYS A 89 10.20 -4.15 4.47
C LYS A 89 8.98 -5.03 4.32
N LEU A 90 8.89 -6.09 5.13
CA LEU A 90 7.67 -6.87 5.29
C LEU A 90 6.73 -6.07 6.17
N THR A 91 5.67 -5.53 5.59
CA THR A 91 4.78 -4.59 6.29
C THR A 91 3.45 -5.22 6.63
N GLY A 92 2.98 -6.17 5.83
CA GLY A 92 1.71 -6.85 6.07
C GLY A 92 1.67 -8.27 5.55
N ILE A 93 1.05 -9.16 6.33
CA ILE A 93 0.53 -10.45 5.86
C ILE A 93 -0.96 -10.40 6.14
N LEU A 94 -1.77 -10.39 5.09
CA LEU A 94 -3.21 -10.20 5.15
C LEU A 94 -3.93 -11.46 4.70
N GLU A 95 -4.96 -11.87 5.42
CA GLU A 95 -5.87 -12.94 5.03
C GLU A 95 -7.17 -12.36 4.49
N VAL A 96 -7.62 -12.84 3.33
CA VAL A 96 -8.86 -12.39 2.70
C VAL A 96 -10.06 -12.88 3.51
N VAL A 97 -10.84 -11.93 4.02
CA VAL A 97 -12.07 -12.18 4.79
C VAL A 97 -13.25 -12.30 3.84
N ASP A 98 -13.38 -11.36 2.90
CA ASP A 98 -14.49 -11.33 1.95
C ASP A 98 -14.09 -10.61 0.66
N THR A 99 -14.84 -10.88 -0.41
CA THR A 99 -14.66 -10.23 -1.71
C THR A 99 -15.99 -9.67 -2.22
N PHE A 100 -15.92 -8.46 -2.73
CA PHE A 100 -17.08 -7.72 -3.23
C PHE A 100 -16.93 -7.47 -4.73
N LYS A 101 -18.07 -7.55 -5.43
CA LYS A 101 -18.15 -7.30 -6.86
C LYS A 101 -17.83 -5.85 -7.23
N ASP A 102 -18.10 -4.92 -6.33
CA ASP A 102 -17.93 -3.47 -6.52
C ASP A 102 -17.64 -2.74 -5.21
N HIS A 103 -17.24 -1.48 -5.33
CA HIS A 103 -16.96 -0.60 -4.18
C HIS A 103 -18.22 -0.24 -3.39
N VAL A 104 -19.41 -0.22 -4.03
CA VAL A 104 -20.68 0.12 -3.35
C VAL A 104 -21.07 -0.98 -2.37
N ALA A 105 -21.02 -2.24 -2.80
CA ALA A 105 -21.29 -3.40 -1.96
C ALA A 105 -20.29 -3.49 -0.79
N ALA A 106 -19.01 -3.22 -1.05
CA ALA A 106 -18.02 -3.13 0.03
C ALA A 106 -18.34 -1.98 1.00
N GLY A 107 -18.71 -0.80 0.49
CA GLY A 107 -19.07 0.35 1.33
C GLY A 107 -20.27 0.06 2.24
N MET A 108 -21.31 -0.61 1.71
CA MET A 108 -22.45 -1.08 2.51
C MET A 108 -22.03 -2.06 3.60
N TRP A 109 -21.06 -2.94 3.33
CA TRP A 109 -20.54 -3.87 4.33
C TRP A 109 -19.81 -3.13 5.45
N PHE A 110 -18.96 -2.14 5.14
CA PHE A 110 -18.29 -1.33 6.17
C PHE A 110 -19.30 -0.59 7.04
N ASP A 111 -20.29 0.06 6.41
CA ASP A 111 -21.34 0.82 7.09
C ASP A 111 -22.19 -0.06 8.01
N ALA A 112 -22.68 -1.20 7.50
CA ALA A 112 -23.49 -2.15 8.27
C ALA A 112 -22.76 -2.74 9.50
N ASN A 113 -21.43 -2.75 9.47
CA ASN A 113 -20.60 -3.22 10.59
C ASN A 113 -20.03 -2.07 11.45
N GLY A 114 -20.40 -0.82 11.18
CA GLY A 114 -19.94 0.35 11.95
C GLY A 114 -18.44 0.66 11.79
N TYR A 115 -17.84 0.27 10.67
CA TYR A 115 -16.43 0.51 10.38
C TYR A 115 -16.24 1.73 9.47
N ALA A 116 -15.15 2.47 9.69
CA ALA A 116 -14.77 3.55 8.79
C ALA A 116 -14.41 3.02 7.39
N LEU A 117 -14.81 3.76 6.35
CA LEU A 117 -14.46 3.41 4.98
C LEU A 117 -12.96 3.56 4.75
N PRO A 118 -12.28 2.56 4.17
CA PRO A 118 -10.90 2.73 3.74
C PRO A 118 -10.84 3.70 2.56
N SER A 119 -9.74 4.43 2.43
CA SER A 119 -9.58 5.48 1.42
C SER A 119 -9.68 4.95 -0.01
N ASN A 120 -9.35 3.68 -0.26
CA ASN A 120 -9.50 3.02 -1.56
C ASN A 120 -10.90 2.46 -1.83
N CYS A 121 -11.89 2.67 -0.96
CA CYS A 121 -13.29 2.38 -1.25
C CYS A 121 -13.95 3.58 -1.96
N LEU A 122 -14.04 3.54 -3.30
CA LEU A 122 -14.54 4.67 -4.09
C LEU A 122 -16.06 4.67 -4.13
N VAL A 123 -16.65 5.22 -3.07
CA VAL A 123 -18.08 5.52 -2.96
C VAL A 123 -18.29 7.02 -2.74
N ALA A 124 -19.52 7.49 -2.98
CA ALA A 124 -19.87 8.88 -2.74
C ALA A 124 -19.59 9.28 -1.27
N GLY A 125 -19.03 10.48 -1.07
CA GLY A 125 -18.67 10.98 0.26
C GLY A 125 -17.31 10.51 0.79
N ASN A 126 -16.66 9.52 0.18
CA ASN A 126 -15.32 9.07 0.61
C ASN A 126 -14.21 9.81 -0.16
N ALA A 127 -13.69 10.89 0.41
CA ALA A 127 -12.68 11.74 -0.21
C ALA A 127 -11.29 11.07 -0.28
N PRO A 128 -10.45 11.39 -1.29
CA PRO A 128 -9.06 10.95 -1.31
C PRO A 128 -8.23 11.66 -0.24
N LYS A 129 -7.07 11.10 0.10
CA LYS A 129 -6.08 11.78 0.95
C LYS A 129 -5.58 13.05 0.26
N ARG A 130 -5.30 14.11 1.03
CA ARG A 130 -4.74 15.38 0.49
C ARG A 130 -3.30 15.17 0.05
N LEU A 131 -2.79 16.03 -0.85
CA LEU A 131 -1.47 15.83 -1.45
C LEU A 131 -0.36 15.71 -0.39
N PHE A 132 -0.41 16.56 0.65
CA PHE A 132 0.54 16.57 1.76
C PHE A 132 0.38 15.41 2.76
N GLU A 133 -0.53 14.47 2.50
CA GLU A 133 -0.69 13.20 3.22
C GLU A 133 -0.19 12.02 2.35
N THR A 134 0.40 12.30 1.18
CA THR A 134 0.81 11.31 0.17
C THR A 134 2.30 11.44 -0.18
N GLY A 135 2.82 10.53 -1.01
CA GLY A 135 4.13 10.68 -1.63
C GLY A 135 4.14 11.54 -2.90
N GLY A 136 2.96 11.99 -3.36
CA GLY A 136 2.76 12.73 -4.59
C GLY A 136 2.91 11.88 -5.86
N ASP A 137 2.42 12.42 -6.98
CA ASP A 137 2.47 11.81 -8.32
C ASP A 137 3.43 12.57 -9.28
N PHE A 138 4.40 13.29 -8.72
CA PHE A 138 5.36 14.08 -9.48
C PHE A 138 6.23 13.21 -10.39
N LYS A 139 6.43 13.65 -11.63
CA LYS A 139 7.22 12.93 -12.64
C LYS A 139 8.72 12.99 -12.36
N SER A 140 9.17 14.02 -11.63
CA SER A 140 10.58 14.22 -11.30
C SER A 140 10.78 14.96 -9.99
N GLN A 141 11.98 14.81 -9.41
CA GLN A 141 12.42 15.58 -8.24
C GLN A 141 12.45 17.09 -8.52
N ARG A 142 12.73 17.50 -9.77
CA ARG A 142 12.70 18.91 -10.17
C ARG A 142 11.30 19.48 -10.08
N GLU A 143 10.30 18.74 -10.55
CA GLU A 143 8.89 19.15 -10.49
C GLU A 143 8.41 19.26 -9.05
N LEU A 144 8.76 18.29 -8.20
CA LEU A 144 8.45 18.34 -6.77
C LEU A 144 9.09 19.56 -6.09
N LYS A 145 10.39 19.81 -6.33
CA LYS A 145 11.08 20.99 -5.77
C LYS A 145 10.45 22.30 -6.23
N ALA A 146 10.06 22.40 -7.51
CA ALA A 146 9.37 23.58 -8.03
C ALA A 146 8.00 23.79 -7.37
N PHE A 147 7.27 22.71 -7.08
CA PHE A 147 6.01 22.75 -6.33
C PHE A 147 6.23 23.17 -4.86
N LEU A 148 7.26 22.64 -4.20
CA LEU A 148 7.58 22.98 -2.82
C LEU A 148 8.06 24.44 -2.66
N ALA A 149 8.63 25.03 -3.71
CA ALA A 149 9.05 26.43 -3.73
C ALA A 149 7.93 27.42 -4.07
N MET A 150 6.69 26.97 -4.28
CA MET A 150 5.56 27.87 -4.57
C MET A 150 5.06 28.56 -3.29
N GLU A 151 4.54 29.77 -3.44
CA GLU A 151 3.75 30.44 -2.40
C GLU A 151 2.58 29.57 -1.93
N GLN A 152 2.29 29.61 -0.63
CA GLN A 152 1.39 28.66 0.04
C GLN A 152 0.00 28.58 -0.59
N GLU A 153 -0.60 29.71 -0.96
CA GLU A 153 -1.93 29.74 -1.58
C GLU A 153 -1.93 29.07 -2.96
N LYS A 154 -0.93 29.39 -3.78
CA LYS A 154 -0.75 28.78 -5.10
C LYS A 154 -0.47 27.29 -4.97
N GLN A 155 0.37 26.91 -4.01
CA GLN A 155 0.70 25.53 -3.71
C GLN A 155 -0.54 24.72 -3.33
N SER A 156 -1.40 25.25 -2.45
CA SER A 156 -2.65 24.60 -2.06
C SER A 156 -3.60 24.38 -3.25
N ARG A 157 -3.77 25.39 -4.11
CA ARG A 157 -4.60 25.26 -5.32
C ARG A 157 -4.08 24.21 -6.29
N VAL A 158 -2.75 24.17 -6.50
CA VAL A 158 -2.10 23.17 -7.36
C VAL A 158 -2.23 21.78 -6.75
N ALA A 159 -2.08 21.67 -5.43
CA ALA A 159 -2.22 20.41 -4.70
C ALA A 159 -3.62 19.80 -4.89
N ASP A 160 -4.66 20.59 -4.69
CA ASP A 160 -6.05 20.15 -4.85
C ASP A 160 -6.35 19.73 -6.29
N THR A 161 -5.89 20.53 -7.26
CA THR A 161 -6.08 20.23 -8.68
C THR A 161 -5.44 18.90 -9.05
N ARG A 162 -4.23 18.65 -8.55
CA ARG A 162 -3.46 17.42 -8.79
C ARG A 162 -4.13 16.20 -8.16
N VAL A 163 -4.54 16.29 -6.89
CA VAL A 163 -5.25 15.19 -6.22
C VAL A 163 -6.58 14.88 -6.91
N ARG A 164 -7.35 15.90 -7.33
CA ARG A 164 -8.60 15.67 -8.09
C ARG A 164 -8.35 14.97 -9.42
N ALA A 165 -7.30 15.36 -10.14
CA ALA A 165 -6.94 14.71 -11.40
C ALA A 165 -6.48 13.26 -11.19
N TRP A 166 -5.69 13.01 -10.15
CA TRP A 166 -5.24 11.67 -9.76
C TRP A 166 -6.42 10.79 -9.32
N ASP A 167 -7.29 11.30 -8.45
CA ASP A 167 -8.47 10.59 -7.96
C ASP A 167 -9.43 10.23 -9.09
N ARG A 168 -9.64 11.12 -10.06
CA ARG A 168 -10.46 10.84 -11.24
C ARG A 168 -10.00 9.60 -12.00
N GLN A 169 -8.68 9.36 -12.09
CA GLN A 169 -8.16 8.15 -12.72
C GLN A 169 -8.50 6.90 -11.90
N TYR A 170 -8.48 6.99 -10.57
CA TYR A 170 -8.92 5.90 -9.71
C TYR A 170 -10.43 5.66 -9.81
N GLN A 171 -11.24 6.71 -9.86
CA GLN A 171 -12.69 6.60 -10.10
C GLN A 171 -12.99 5.87 -11.40
N GLN A 172 -12.29 6.22 -12.49
CA GLN A 172 -12.43 5.49 -13.75
C GLN A 172 -12.02 4.02 -13.61
N ARG A 173 -10.90 3.73 -12.92
CA ARG A 173 -10.45 2.35 -12.69
C ARG A 173 -11.41 1.54 -11.82
N ALA A 174 -12.08 2.16 -10.86
CA ALA A 174 -13.10 1.50 -10.04
C ALA A 174 -14.32 1.09 -10.88
N VAL A 175 -14.63 1.81 -11.96
CA VAL A 175 -15.67 1.39 -12.91
C VAL A 175 -15.18 0.24 -13.78
N GLU A 176 -13.96 0.34 -14.32
CA GLU A 176 -13.38 -0.68 -15.22
C GLU A 176 -13.04 -2.00 -14.49
N PHE A 177 -12.61 -1.90 -13.23
CA PHE A 177 -12.19 -3.01 -12.38
C PHE A 177 -12.82 -2.83 -10.99
N PRO A 178 -14.09 -3.20 -10.79
CA PRO A 178 -14.84 -2.84 -9.59
C PRO A 178 -14.48 -3.69 -8.35
N SER A 179 -13.73 -4.78 -8.52
CA SER A 179 -13.43 -5.71 -7.44
C SER A 179 -12.78 -5.05 -6.23
N PHE A 180 -13.34 -5.35 -5.07
CA PHE A 180 -12.90 -4.89 -3.77
C PHE A 180 -12.76 -6.07 -2.82
N VAL A 181 -11.74 -6.04 -1.96
CA VAL A 181 -11.41 -7.15 -1.07
C VAL A 181 -11.20 -6.61 0.34
N VAL A 182 -11.86 -7.24 1.30
CA VAL A 182 -11.71 -6.97 2.73
C VAL A 182 -10.83 -8.05 3.32
N THR A 183 -9.87 -7.65 4.16
CA THR A 183 -8.89 -8.55 4.76
C THR A 183 -8.78 -8.35 6.25
N ARG A 184 -8.11 -9.28 6.93
CA ARG A 184 -7.66 -9.15 8.31
C ARG A 184 -6.14 -9.33 8.39
N PRO A 185 -5.46 -8.63 9.30
CA PRO A 185 -4.02 -8.79 9.47
C PRO A 185 -3.69 -10.10 10.19
N VAL A 186 -2.81 -10.90 9.60
CA VAL A 186 -2.04 -11.95 10.27
C VAL A 186 -0.75 -11.35 10.87
N TYR A 187 -0.17 -10.39 10.15
CA TYR A 187 0.93 -9.55 10.60
C TYR A 187 0.73 -8.15 10.01
N LEU A 188 0.98 -7.09 10.78
CA LEU A 188 0.95 -5.71 10.30
C LEU A 188 1.85 -4.83 11.17
N ASP A 189 2.88 -4.24 10.58
CA ASP A 189 3.69 -3.19 11.24
C ASP A 189 4.03 -2.10 10.21
N LEU A 190 3.54 -0.89 10.48
CA LEU A 190 3.66 0.26 9.58
C LEU A 190 4.70 1.27 10.06
N ASN A 191 5.30 1.04 11.24
CA ASN A 191 6.27 1.94 11.86
C ASN A 191 7.67 1.33 11.84
N ASN A 192 7.80 0.06 12.24
CA ASN A 192 9.07 -0.64 12.30
C ASN A 192 8.99 -2.08 11.71
N PRO A 193 8.57 -2.21 10.44
CA PRO A 193 8.46 -3.49 9.77
C PRO A 193 9.79 -4.24 9.67
N ILE A 194 9.68 -5.56 9.56
CA ILE A 194 10.82 -6.46 9.45
C ILE A 194 11.57 -6.22 8.14
N SER A 195 12.89 -6.12 8.25
CA SER A 195 13.79 -6.05 7.10
C SER A 195 13.96 -7.42 6.46
N LEU A 196 13.79 -7.47 5.14
CA LEU A 196 14.16 -8.59 4.29
C LEU A 196 15.12 -8.09 3.21
N PHE A 197 16.28 -8.72 3.07
CA PHE A 197 17.27 -8.27 2.11
C PHE A 197 17.09 -8.97 0.77
N ARG A 198 17.49 -8.28 -0.31
CA ARG A 198 17.39 -8.81 -1.68
C ARG A 198 18.06 -10.18 -1.82
N ALA A 199 19.22 -10.38 -1.19
CA ALA A 199 19.93 -11.67 -1.23
C ALA A 199 19.09 -12.81 -0.66
N GLU A 200 18.43 -12.59 0.49
CA GLU A 200 17.53 -13.57 1.11
C GLU A 200 16.35 -13.87 0.20
N LEU A 201 15.65 -12.83 -0.28
CA LEU A 201 14.48 -12.98 -1.16
C LEU A 201 14.83 -13.72 -2.45
N VAL A 202 15.99 -13.45 -3.04
CA VAL A 202 16.48 -14.18 -4.23
C VAL A 202 16.79 -15.63 -3.89
N SER A 203 17.38 -15.92 -2.73
CA SER A 203 17.63 -17.31 -2.32
C SER A 203 16.34 -18.12 -2.13
N TRP A 204 15.26 -17.49 -1.62
CA TRP A 204 13.99 -18.16 -1.39
C TRP A 204 13.17 -18.31 -2.66
N PHE A 205 13.16 -17.28 -3.51
CA PHE A 205 12.16 -17.15 -4.58
C PHE A 205 12.74 -17.22 -5.99
N GLY A 206 14.07 -17.23 -6.13
CA GLY A 206 14.81 -17.10 -7.39
C GLY A 206 14.85 -15.66 -7.92
N ASN A 207 13.81 -14.87 -7.69
CA ASN A 207 13.74 -13.44 -8.00
C ASN A 207 12.79 -12.69 -7.04
N VAL A 208 12.89 -11.36 -7.02
CA VAL A 208 11.95 -10.52 -6.26
C VAL A 208 10.91 -9.94 -7.23
N PRO A 209 9.59 -10.08 -6.97
CA PRO A 209 8.58 -9.61 -7.91
C PRO A 209 8.56 -8.08 -8.01
N GLY A 210 8.38 -7.59 -9.24
CA GLY A 210 8.12 -6.18 -9.51
C GLY A 210 6.74 -5.73 -9.00
N THR A 211 6.55 -4.43 -8.84
CA THR A 211 5.36 -3.81 -8.20
C THR A 211 4.02 -4.15 -8.84
N GLN A 212 4.03 -4.37 -10.15
CA GLN A 212 2.82 -4.63 -10.95
C GLN A 212 2.55 -6.12 -11.18
N ALA A 213 3.38 -7.00 -10.62
CA ALA A 213 3.23 -8.44 -10.72
C ALA A 213 3.13 -9.05 -9.32
N SER A 214 2.16 -9.94 -9.12
CA SER A 214 2.14 -10.79 -7.92
C SER A 214 2.96 -12.05 -8.19
N LYS A 215 3.79 -12.48 -7.24
CA LYS A 215 4.32 -13.85 -7.22
C LYS A 215 3.36 -14.74 -6.44
N ILE A 216 3.03 -15.90 -6.97
CA ILE A 216 2.34 -16.94 -6.18
C ILE A 216 3.42 -17.68 -5.39
N LEU A 217 3.25 -17.76 -4.07
CA LEU A 217 4.15 -18.48 -3.20
C LEU A 217 3.65 -19.92 -3.01
N THR A 218 4.60 -20.84 -2.90
CA THR A 218 4.39 -22.15 -2.29
C THR A 218 4.22 -22.02 -0.78
N GLU A 219 3.67 -23.06 -0.14
CA GLU A 219 3.56 -23.08 1.32
C GLU A 219 4.94 -22.98 2.00
N ASN A 220 5.97 -23.67 1.46
CA ASN A 220 7.33 -23.60 2.00
C ASN A 220 7.91 -22.19 1.90
N GLU A 221 7.76 -21.51 0.76
CA GLU A 221 8.17 -20.11 0.58
C GLU A 221 7.46 -19.19 1.58
N TYR A 222 6.18 -19.43 1.86
CA TYR A 222 5.42 -18.67 2.85
C TYR A 222 5.90 -18.93 4.29
N GLN A 223 6.25 -20.17 4.64
CA GLN A 223 6.78 -20.49 5.96
C GLN A 223 8.11 -19.76 6.24
N LEU A 224 8.98 -19.61 5.24
CA LEU A 224 10.22 -18.82 5.38
C LEU A 224 9.94 -17.35 5.76
N ILE A 225 8.86 -16.76 5.23
CA ILE A 225 8.41 -15.41 5.59
C ILE A 225 7.85 -15.39 7.02
N LEU A 226 7.01 -16.37 7.37
CA LEU A 226 6.43 -16.45 8.71
C LEU A 226 7.48 -16.63 9.80
N GLU A 227 8.54 -17.39 9.54
CA GLU A 227 9.65 -17.56 10.48
C GLU A 227 10.35 -16.24 10.80
N LYS A 228 10.47 -15.33 9.83
CA LYS A 228 10.96 -13.97 10.07
C LYS A 228 9.94 -13.10 10.80
N ALA A 229 8.64 -13.30 10.51
CA ALA A 229 7.54 -12.56 11.11
C ALA A 229 7.30 -12.88 12.59
N LYS A 230 7.77 -14.04 13.06
CA LYS A 230 7.69 -14.40 14.48
C LYS A 230 8.56 -13.43 15.30
N PRO A 231 8.02 -12.85 16.39
CA PRO A 231 8.84 -12.06 17.29
C PRO A 231 9.99 -12.92 17.77
N THR A 232 11.22 -12.45 17.59
CA THR A 232 12.40 -13.12 18.14
C THR A 232 12.22 -13.10 19.65
N THR A 233 11.86 -14.23 20.26
CA THR A 233 11.87 -14.36 21.71
C THR A 233 13.30 -14.13 22.15
N VAL A 234 13.59 -12.90 22.59
CA VAL A 234 14.82 -12.58 23.30
C VAL A 234 14.76 -13.42 24.56
N LYS A 235 15.57 -14.49 24.60
CA LYS A 235 15.87 -15.18 25.85
C LYS A 235 16.47 -14.11 26.77
N LYS A 236 15.70 -13.72 27.79
CA LYS A 236 16.21 -12.92 28.91
C LYS A 236 17.26 -13.72 29.67
#